data_AF-A0A382VC89-F1
#
_entry.id   AF-A0A382VC89-F1
#
_cell.length_a   1.000
_cell.length_b   1.000
_cell.length_c   1.000
_cell.angle_alpha   90.00
_cell.angle_beta   90.00
_cell.angle_gamma   90.00
#
_symmetry.space_group_name_H-M   'P 1'
#
loop_
_entity.id
_entity.type
_entity.pdbx_description
1 polymer ?
#
loop_
_entity_poly.entity_id
_entity_poly.type
_entity_poly.pdbx_seq_one_letter_code
_entity_poly.pdbx_strand_id
1 'polypeptide(L)' 'NATWAIRFYEKSGFILQTKKRTVQLLKKYWKIPETQIDNSVVLKK' A
#
# COMPACT_ATOMS: atom_id res chain seq x y z
N ASN A 1 -2.66 2.10 -12.81
CA ASN A 1 -3.29 2.05 -11.48
C ASN A 1 -3.50 0.62 -11.02
N ALA A 2 -3.16 0.32 -9.77
CA ALA A 2 -3.32 -1.00 -9.15
C ALA A 2 -4.78 -1.33 -8.73
N THR A 3 -5.78 -0.72 -9.39
CA THR A 3 -7.19 -0.74 -8.96
C THR A 3 -7.77 -2.16 -8.86
N TRP A 4 -7.42 -3.04 -9.80
CA TRP A 4 -7.90 -4.42 -9.77
C TRP A 4 -7.37 -5.18 -8.54
N ALA A 5 -6.07 -5.07 -8.26
CA ALA A 5 -5.44 -5.74 -7.13
C ALA A 5 -5.98 -5.21 -5.79
N ILE A 6 -6.18 -3.89 -5.67
CA ILE A 6 -6.78 -3.28 -4.48
C ILE A 6 -8.16 -3.89 -4.21
N ARG A 7 -9.05 -3.89 -5.21
CA ARG A 7 -10.41 -4.46 -5.06
C ARG A 7 -10.41 -5.95 -4.74
N PHE A 8 -9.46 -6.71 -5.32
CA PHE A 8 -9.30 -8.13 -5.04
C PHE A 8 -8.98 -8.39 -3.56
N TYR A 9 -8.03 -7.63 -2.99
CA TYR A 9 -7.66 -7.77 -1.58
C TYR A 9 -8.72 -7.20 -0.63
N GLU A 10 -9.41 -6.12 -1.01
CA GLU A 10 -10.55 -5.61 -0.24
C GLU A 10 -11.66 -6.65 -0.07
N LYS A 11 -12.02 -7.37 -1.14
CA LYS A 11 -12.97 -8.50 -1.06
C LYS A 11 -12.50 -9.63 -0.14
N SER A 12 -11.19 -9.76 0.04
CA SER A 12 -10.58 -10.77 0.92
C SER A 12 -10.45 -10.30 2.38
N GLY A 13 -11.01 -9.13 2.71
CA GLY A 13 -11.04 -8.54 4.05
C GLY A 13 -9.85 -7.64 4.38
N PHE A 14 -9.02 -7.27 3.39
CA PHE A 14 -7.96 -6.30 3.62
C PHE A 14 -8.48 -4.87 3.49
N ILE A 15 -7.89 -3.96 4.25
CA ILE A 15 -8.28 -2.55 4.29
C ILE A 15 -7.13 -1.70 3.72
N LEU A 16 -7.45 -0.89 2.72
CA LEU A 16 -6.53 0.07 2.13
C LEU A 16 -6.09 1.11 3.17
N GLN A 17 -4.79 1.29 3.33
CA GLN A 17 -4.23 2.25 4.29
C GLN A 17 -4.17 3.67 3.71
N THR A 18 -4.26 4.68 4.60
CA THR A 18 -4.08 6.08 4.21
C THR A 18 -2.68 6.32 3.65
N LYS A 19 -2.52 7.32 2.77
CA LYS A 19 -1.21 7.65 2.16
C LYS A 19 -0.12 7.84 3.21
N LYS A 20 -0.40 8.58 4.29
CA LYS A 20 0.54 8.78 5.41
C LYS A 20 0.98 7.45 6.04
N ARG A 21 0.04 6.53 6.27
CA ARG A 21 0.34 5.24 6.89
C ARG A 21 1.10 4.31 5.94
N THR A 22 0.74 4.30 4.65
CA THR A 22 1.46 3.62 3.58
C THR A 22 2.93 4.05 3.55
N VAL A 23 3.21 5.36 3.52
CA VAL A 23 4.59 5.89 3.54
C VAL A 23 5.35 5.43 4.79
N GLN A 24 4.73 5.51 5.97
CA GLN A 24 5.36 5.07 7.23
C GLN A 24 5.70 3.57 7.21
N LEU A 25 4.78 2.72 6.74
CA LEU A 25 4.98 1.27 6.70
C LEU A 25 6.04 0.88 5.66
N LEU A 26 6.01 1.51 4.48
CA LEU A 26 7.00 1.24 3.43
C LEU A 26 8.41 1.61 3.88
N LYS A 27 8.60 2.79 4.47
CA LYS A 27 9.92 3.21 5.00
C LYS A 27 10.39 2.34 6.19
N LYS A 28 9.46 1.75 6.95
CA LYS A 28 9.79 0.90 8.09
C LYS A 28 10.29 -0.49 7.67
N TYR A 29 9.65 -1.10 6.67
CA TYR A 29 9.87 -2.51 6.33
C TYR A 29 10.63 -2.74 5.02
N TRP A 30 10.77 -1.71 4.17
CA TRP A 30 11.48 -1.81 2.90
C TRP A 30 12.48 -0.67 2.69
N LYS A 31 13.60 -0.98 2.04
CA LYS A 31 14.54 0.01 1.52
C LYS A 31 14.29 0.21 0.03
N ILE A 32 13.41 1.16 -0.30
CA ILE A 32 12.97 1.46 -1.67
C ILE A 32 13.09 2.96 -1.98
N PRO A 33 13.23 3.36 -3.26
CA PRO A 33 13.26 4.76 -3.67
C PRO A 33 11.93 5.49 -3.37
N GLU A 34 11.99 6.82 -3.19
CA GLU A 34 10.78 7.63 -2.93
C GLU A 34 9.77 7.57 -4.08
N THR A 35 10.24 7.52 -5.33
CA THR A 35 9.38 7.34 -6.51
C THR A 35 8.59 6.04 -6.48
N GLN A 36 9.13 4.98 -5.87
CA GLN A 36 8.41 3.73 -5.68
C GLN A 36 7.36 3.86 -4.58
N ILE A 37 7.64 4.61 -3.52
CA ILE A 37 6.69 4.89 -2.44
C ILE A 37 5.45 5.62 -2.99
N ASP A 38 5.64 6.60 -3.86
CA ASP A 38 4.54 7.37 -4.47
C ASP A 38 3.60 6.52 -5.33
N ASN A 39 4.14 5.45 -5.92
CA ASN A 39 3.41 4.52 -6.77
C ASN A 39 2.92 3.26 -6.02
N SER A 40 3.13 3.19 -4.70
CA SER A 40 2.81 2.02 -3.88
C SER A 40 1.59 2.25 -2.99
N VAL A 41 0.92 1.15 -2.67
CA VAL A 41 -0.17 1.10 -1.69
C VAL A 41 0.07 -0.04 -0.71
N VAL A 42 -0.35 0.13 0.54
CA VAL A 42 -0.31 -0.93 1.55
C VAL A 42 -1.74 -1.26 1.95
N LEU A 43 -2.04 -2.56 1.98
CA LEU A 43 -3.27 -3.10 2.53
C LEU A 43 -2.95 -3.87 3.80
N LYS A 44 -3.86 -3.82 4.78
CA LYS A 44 -3.73 -4.53 6.06
C LYS A 44 -4.97 -5.38 6.30
N LYS A 45 -4.81 -6.62 6.72
CA LYS A 45 -5.91 -7.45 7.24
C LYS A 45 -6.08 -7.22 8.74
#